data_AF-G0NIR4-F1
#
_entry.id   AF-G0NIR4-F1
#
_cell.length_a   1.000
_cell.length_b   1.000
_cell.length_c   1.000
_cell.angle_alpha   90.00
_cell.angle_beta   90.00
_cell.angle_gamma   90.00
#
_symmetry.space_group_name_H-M   'P 1'
#
loop_
_entity.id
_entity.type
_entity.pdbx_description
1 polymer ?
#
loop_
_entity_poly.entity_id
_entity_poly.type
_entity_poly.pdbx_seq_one_letter_code
_entity_poly.pdbx_strand_id
1 'polypeptide(L)'
;MKRSNTQDIADEAKKLAIASATAQYTQIFLRQMRTTAAPAPTNCKLCNNKDHTLETCPIENKFRFAQDNTKCLICLKTKSHCHRSCRSIKFVENLCEKDECDTNGLIHNKFICPQNCPPIATPTKKAAKN
;
A
#
# COMPACT_ATOMS: atom_id res chain seq x y z
N MET A 1 42.51 -59.90 -1.36
CA MET A 1 42.40 -59.16 -2.64
C MET A 1 42.60 -57.67 -2.36
N LYS A 2 43.65 -57.04 -2.91
CA LYS A 2 43.89 -55.59 -2.75
C LYS A 2 42.92 -54.83 -3.67
N ARG A 3 42.21 -53.83 -3.13
CA ARG A 3 41.36 -52.95 -3.94
C ARG A 3 42.23 -52.19 -4.94
N SER A 4 41.69 -52.01 -6.15
CA SER A 4 42.36 -51.20 -7.16
C SER A 4 42.29 -49.73 -6.75
N ASN A 5 43.39 -49.00 -6.92
CA ASN A 5 43.48 -47.56 -6.64
C ASN A 5 42.37 -46.77 -7.36
N THR A 6 41.93 -47.25 -8.53
CA THR A 6 40.80 -46.68 -9.29
C THR A 6 39.43 -46.87 -8.61
N GLN A 7 39.23 -47.95 -7.86
CA GLN A 7 37.99 -48.18 -7.10
C GLN A 7 37.89 -47.25 -5.89
N ASP A 8 39.01 -47.00 -5.20
CA ASP A 8 39.03 -46.10 -4.05
C ASP A 8 38.79 -44.65 -4.49
N ILE A 9 39.38 -44.22 -5.61
CA ILE A 9 39.11 -42.91 -6.23
C ILE A 9 37.63 -42.78 -6.63
N ALA A 10 37.05 -43.83 -7.23
CA ALA A 10 35.65 -43.81 -7.64
C ALA A 10 34.69 -43.75 -6.44
N ASP A 11 34.99 -44.45 -5.36
CA ASP A 11 34.19 -44.42 -4.13
C ASP A 11 34.28 -43.06 -3.43
N GLU A 12 35.46 -42.43 -3.44
CA GLU A 12 35.65 -41.09 -2.90
C GLU A 12 34.94 -40.02 -3.73
N ALA A 13 35.01 -40.10 -5.06
CA ALA A 13 34.27 -39.23 -5.96
C ALA A 13 32.75 -39.32 -5.74
N LYS A 14 32.21 -40.54 -5.52
CA LYS A 14 30.79 -40.73 -5.18
C LYS A 14 30.42 -40.06 -3.86
N LYS A 15 31.26 -40.20 -2.82
CA LYS A 15 31.02 -39.54 -1.52
C LYS A 15 30.99 -38.02 -1.66
N LEU A 16 31.92 -37.46 -2.43
CA LEU A 16 31.97 -36.02 -2.70
C LEU A 16 30.77 -35.55 -3.52
N ALA A 17 30.34 -36.31 -4.53
CA ALA A 17 29.16 -35.99 -5.32
C ALA A 17 27.88 -35.98 -4.48
N ILE A 18 27.71 -36.97 -3.59
CA ILE A 18 26.60 -37.01 -2.64
C ILE A 18 26.67 -35.79 -1.72
N ALA A 19 27.81 -35.53 -1.07
CA ALA A 19 27.96 -34.39 -0.16
C ALA A 19 27.66 -33.04 -0.83
N SER A 20 28.13 -32.84 -2.07
CA SER A 20 27.83 -31.66 -2.87
C SER A 20 26.34 -31.52 -3.16
N ALA A 21 25.68 -32.61 -3.57
CA ALA A 21 24.25 -32.61 -3.83
C ALA A 21 23.46 -32.29 -2.55
N THR A 22 23.80 -32.90 -1.41
CA THR A 22 23.13 -32.62 -0.14
C THR A 22 23.28 -31.16 0.26
N ALA A 23 24.50 -30.60 0.13
CA ALA A 23 24.75 -29.18 0.43
C ALA A 23 23.90 -28.24 -0.45
N GLN A 24 23.78 -28.54 -1.75
CA GLN A 24 22.93 -27.76 -2.66
C GLN A 24 21.46 -27.81 -2.24
N TYR A 25 20.92 -29.00 -1.93
CA TYR A 25 19.54 -29.14 -1.45
C TYR A 25 19.31 -28.39 -0.13
N THR A 26 20.26 -28.46 0.82
CA THR A 26 20.17 -27.72 2.08
C THR A 26 20.14 -26.21 1.83
N GLN A 27 20.97 -25.68 0.93
CA GLN A 27 20.95 -24.26 0.59
C GLN A 27 19.62 -23.82 -0.04
N ILE A 28 19.06 -24.63 -0.95
CA ILE A 28 17.75 -24.36 -1.57
C ILE A 28 16.65 -24.35 -0.50
N PHE A 29 16.63 -25.36 0.38
CA PHE A 29 15.65 -25.46 1.46
C PHE A 29 15.72 -24.28 2.44
N LEU A 30 16.93 -23.90 2.87
CA LEU A 30 17.15 -22.74 3.73
C LEU A 30 16.69 -21.44 3.06
N ARG A 31 16.90 -21.29 1.75
CA ARG A 31 16.43 -20.12 1.00
C ARG A 31 14.91 -20.05 0.96
N GLN A 32 14.24 -21.18 0.73
CA GLN A 32 12.77 -21.26 0.74
C GLN A 32 12.20 -20.92 2.12
N MET A 33 12.78 -21.45 3.19
CA MET A 33 12.39 -21.14 4.58
C MET A 33 12.51 -19.65 4.92
N ARG A 34 13.51 -18.95 4.37
CA ARG A 34 13.64 -17.48 4.54
C ARG A 34 12.56 -16.71 3.79
N THR A 35 12.08 -17.20 2.65
CA THR A 35 11.04 -16.53 1.85
C THR A 35 9.62 -16.75 2.37
N THR A 36 9.38 -17.81 3.14
CA THR A 36 8.08 -18.09 3.76
C THR A 36 7.90 -17.43 5.13
N ALA A 37 8.96 -16.85 5.70
CA ALA A 37 8.84 -16.00 6.87
C ALA A 37 8.06 -14.75 6.47
N ALA A 38 6.80 -14.66 6.92
CA ALA A 38 5.99 -13.47 6.73
C ALA A 38 6.79 -12.24 7.21
N PRO A 39 6.90 -11.17 6.40
CA PRO A 39 7.58 -9.97 6.85
C PRO A 39 6.92 -9.51 8.15
N ALA A 40 7.75 -9.22 9.16
CA ALA A 40 7.28 -8.71 10.45
C ALA A 40 6.27 -7.57 10.23
N PRO A 41 5.24 -7.43 11.08
CA PRO A 41 4.29 -6.34 10.96
C PRO A 41 5.08 -5.03 10.98
N THR A 42 5.17 -4.41 9.80
CA THR A 42 5.88 -3.15 9.64
C THR A 42 4.97 -2.07 10.16
N ASN A 43 5.56 -1.11 10.88
CA ASN A 43 4.87 0.12 11.25
C ASN A 43 4.12 0.68 10.03
N CYS A 44 2.99 1.35 10.25
CA CYS A 44 2.23 2.02 9.22
C CYS A 44 3.15 2.86 8.32
N LYS A 45 3.23 2.56 7.02
CA LYS A 45 4.14 3.24 6.09
C LYS A 45 3.87 4.74 5.92
N LEU A 46 2.71 5.23 6.38
CA LEU A 46 2.32 6.64 6.28
C LEU A 46 2.77 7.45 7.49
N CYS A 47 2.65 6.89 8.70
CA CYS A 47 2.89 7.63 9.95
C CYS A 47 3.87 6.93 10.90
N ASN A 48 4.45 5.80 10.49
CA ASN A 48 5.37 4.95 11.25
C ASN A 48 4.83 4.47 12.62
N ASN A 49 3.51 4.49 12.82
CA ASN A 49 2.90 3.99 14.04
C ASN A 49 2.67 2.46 13.98
N LYS A 50 2.78 1.77 15.12
CA LYS A 50 2.66 0.31 15.24
C LYS A 50 1.22 -0.17 15.41
N ASP A 51 0.34 0.71 15.88
CA ASP A 51 -1.02 0.34 16.31
C ASP A 51 -1.97 0.05 15.14
N HIS A 52 -1.60 0.45 13.92
CA HIS A 52 -2.47 0.34 12.76
C HIS A 52 -1.69 0.09 11.48
N THR A 53 -2.40 -0.35 10.44
CA THR A 53 -1.84 -0.61 9.11
C THR A 53 -2.12 0.55 8.16
N LEU A 54 -1.58 0.50 6.94
CA LEU A 54 -1.84 1.51 5.91
C LEU A 54 -3.34 1.78 5.70
N GLU A 55 -4.15 0.71 5.75
CA GLU A 55 -5.58 0.76 5.47
C GLU A 55 -6.34 1.47 6.59
N THR A 56 -6.01 1.15 7.84
CA THR A 56 -6.65 1.71 9.05
C THR A 56 -6.02 3.02 9.52
N CYS A 57 -5.05 3.56 8.78
CA CYS A 57 -4.43 4.85 9.10
C CYS A 57 -5.43 6.01 8.99
N PRO A 58 -5.42 6.95 9.96
CA PRO A 58 -6.25 8.15 9.92
C PRO A 58 -6.15 8.91 8.61
N ILE A 59 -7.28 9.49 8.17
CA ILE A 59 -7.38 10.23 6.90
C ILE A 59 -6.41 11.43 6.91
N GLU A 60 -6.25 12.10 8.05
CA GLU A 60 -5.31 13.23 8.22
C GLU A 60 -3.87 12.83 7.89
N ASN A 61 -3.43 11.65 8.35
CA ASN A 61 -2.09 11.14 8.06
C ASN A 61 -1.92 10.77 6.58
N LYS A 62 -2.97 10.23 5.94
CA LYS A 62 -2.98 9.97 4.49
C LYS A 62 -2.86 11.26 3.70
N PHE A 63 -3.58 12.30 4.12
CA PHE A 63 -3.54 13.63 3.51
C PHE A 63 -2.15 14.25 3.62
N ARG A 64 -1.58 14.26 4.84
CA ARG A 64 -0.23 14.79 5.10
C ARG A 64 0.83 14.06 4.27
N PHE A 65 0.79 12.73 4.27
CA PHE A 65 1.71 11.93 3.46
C PHE A 65 1.61 12.26 1.98
N ALA A 66 0.39 12.43 1.44
CA ALA A 66 0.20 12.78 0.05
C ALA A 66 0.77 14.17 -0.28
N GLN A 67 0.57 15.14 0.60
CA GLN A 67 1.10 16.49 0.45
C GLN A 67 2.63 16.49 0.51
N ASP A 68 3.22 15.89 1.55
CA ASP A 68 4.67 15.82 1.79
C ASP A 68 5.41 15.11 0.66
N ASN A 69 4.78 14.09 0.05
CA ASN A 69 5.40 13.27 -1.00
C ASN A 69 4.91 13.62 -2.42
N THR A 70 4.17 14.71 -2.58
CA THR A 70 3.57 15.14 -3.87
C THR A 70 2.82 14.01 -4.58
N LYS A 71 2.03 13.24 -3.84
CA LYS A 71 1.21 12.14 -4.34
C LYS A 71 -0.21 12.59 -4.58
N CYS A 72 -0.91 11.87 -5.45
CA CYS A 72 -2.36 12.03 -5.58
C CYS A 72 -3.08 11.63 -4.28
N LEU A 73 -3.96 12.51 -3.80
CA LEU A 73 -4.77 12.30 -2.59
C LEU A 73 -5.68 11.07 -2.65
N ILE A 74 -6.04 10.63 -3.85
CA ILE A 74 -7.00 9.54 -4.06
C ILE A 74 -6.29 8.19 -4.12
N CYS A 75 -5.25 8.08 -4.95
CA CYS A 75 -4.60 6.79 -5.19
C CYS A 75 -3.29 6.59 -4.43
N LEU A 76 -2.70 7.65 -3.86
CA LEU A 76 -1.43 7.65 -3.10
C LEU A 76 -0.20 7.03 -3.83
N LYS A 77 -0.32 6.67 -5.11
CA LYS A 77 0.69 5.93 -5.87
C LYS A 77 1.61 6.84 -6.67
N THR A 78 1.02 7.57 -7.61
CA THR A 78 1.73 8.37 -8.61
C THR A 78 1.98 9.80 -8.14
N LYS A 79 2.84 10.51 -8.89
CA LYS A 79 3.00 11.97 -8.79
C LYS A 79 1.63 12.66 -8.81
N SER A 80 1.56 13.80 -8.14
CA SER A 80 0.35 14.63 -8.08
C SER A 80 -0.22 14.83 -9.48
N HIS A 81 -1.46 14.43 -9.66
CA HIS A 81 -2.23 14.59 -10.89
C HIS A 81 -3.61 15.12 -10.52
N CYS A 82 -4.25 15.80 -11.47
CA CYS A 82 -5.60 16.30 -11.30
C CYS A 82 -6.52 15.15 -10.85
N HIS A 83 -7.35 15.38 -9.84
CA HIS A 83 -8.29 14.42 -9.28
C HIS A 83 -9.10 13.69 -10.38
N ARG A 84 -9.54 14.46 -11.38
CA ARG A 84 -10.32 13.96 -12.52
C ARG A 84 -9.56 13.00 -13.43
N SER A 85 -8.23 13.12 -13.47
CA SER A 85 -7.35 12.23 -14.24
C SER A 85 -6.96 10.96 -13.47
N CYS A 86 -7.44 10.81 -12.23
CA CYS A 86 -7.08 9.67 -11.39
C CYS A 86 -7.73 8.38 -11.89
N ARG A 87 -6.92 7.48 -12.42
CA ARG A 87 -7.35 6.14 -12.89
C ARG A 87 -7.99 5.27 -11.82
N SER A 88 -7.85 5.62 -10.54
CA SER A 88 -8.48 4.91 -9.43
C SER A 88 -9.96 5.30 -9.22
N ILE A 89 -10.41 6.40 -9.81
CA ILE A 89 -11.82 6.80 -9.78
C ILE A 89 -12.54 6.11 -10.94
N LYS A 90 -13.58 5.32 -10.63
CA LYS A 90 -14.38 4.63 -11.66
C LYS A 90 -15.37 5.53 -12.38
N PHE A 91 -15.95 6.50 -11.67
CA PHE A 91 -17.05 7.34 -12.14
C PHE A 91 -16.65 8.81 -12.12
N VAL A 92 -15.71 9.17 -12.99
CA VAL A 92 -15.17 10.54 -13.06
C VAL A 92 -16.26 11.52 -13.52
N GLU A 93 -17.18 11.09 -14.41
CA GLU A 93 -18.30 11.92 -14.88
C GLU A 93 -19.31 12.34 -13.78
N ASN A 94 -19.20 11.74 -12.60
CA ASN A 94 -20.03 12.07 -11.45
C ASN A 94 -19.35 12.99 -10.44
N LEU A 95 -18.08 13.37 -10.68
CA LEU A 95 -17.40 14.35 -9.84
C LEU A 95 -17.96 15.75 -10.06
N CYS A 96 -17.90 16.57 -9.02
CA CYS A 96 -18.22 17.98 -9.15
C CYS A 96 -17.23 18.68 -10.08
N GLU A 97 -17.78 19.52 -10.96
CA GLU A 97 -16.99 20.23 -11.95
C GLU A 97 -16.64 21.67 -11.57
N LYS A 98 -17.12 22.16 -10.42
CA LYS A 98 -16.94 23.55 -10.00
C LYS A 98 -15.50 23.82 -9.57
N ASP A 99 -14.89 24.85 -10.15
CA ASP A 99 -13.52 25.26 -9.85
C ASP A 99 -13.31 25.66 -8.37
N GLU A 100 -14.34 26.20 -7.72
CA GLU A 100 -14.30 26.50 -6.29
C GLU A 100 -14.09 25.24 -5.44
N CYS A 101 -14.72 24.13 -5.81
CA CYS A 101 -14.56 22.85 -5.13
C CYS A 101 -13.16 22.28 -5.38
N ASP A 102 -12.65 22.39 -6.60
CA ASP A 102 -11.31 21.92 -6.97
C ASP A 102 -10.21 22.72 -6.25
N THR A 103 -10.35 24.06 -6.20
CA THR A 103 -9.42 24.98 -5.52
C THR A 103 -9.36 24.71 -4.02
N ASN A 104 -10.48 24.35 -3.41
CA ASN A 104 -10.56 23.99 -1.99
C ASN A 104 -10.20 22.51 -1.72
N GLY A 105 -9.82 21.74 -2.76
CA GLY A 105 -9.49 20.32 -2.63
C GLY A 105 -10.68 19.41 -2.26
N LEU A 106 -11.92 19.88 -2.49
CA LEU A 106 -13.14 19.16 -2.19
C LEU A 106 -13.51 18.23 -3.35
N ILE A 107 -13.15 16.95 -3.21
CA ILE A 107 -13.49 15.91 -4.18
C ILE A 107 -14.80 15.25 -3.75
N HIS A 108 -15.90 15.57 -4.44
CA HIS A 108 -17.22 15.03 -4.13
C HIS A 108 -18.06 14.79 -5.39
N ASN A 109 -19.17 14.08 -5.22
CA ASN A 109 -20.12 13.86 -6.31
C ASN A 109 -20.86 15.18 -6.66
N LYS A 110 -21.12 15.44 -7.94
CA LYS A 110 -21.80 16.64 -8.44
C LYS A 110 -23.17 16.88 -7.79
N PHE A 111 -23.89 15.82 -7.41
CA PHE A 111 -25.22 15.93 -6.80
C PHE A 111 -25.22 16.34 -5.32
N ILE A 112 -24.08 16.21 -4.63
CA ILE A 112 -23.94 16.58 -3.21
C ILE A 112 -23.10 17.85 -3.03
N CYS A 113 -22.93 18.62 -4.11
CA CYS A 113 -22.16 19.84 -4.05
C CYS A 113 -22.82 20.83 -3.08
N PRO A 114 -22.11 21.32 -2.04
CA PRO A 114 -22.67 22.28 -1.11
C PRO A 114 -23.07 23.59 -1.81
N GLN A 115 -22.41 23.93 -2.92
CA GLN A 115 -22.76 25.08 -3.76
C GLN A 115 -23.99 24.85 -4.65
N ASN A 116 -24.57 23.64 -4.70
CA ASN A 116 -25.85 23.34 -5.36
C ASN A 116 -26.98 23.09 -4.35
N CYS A 117 -26.68 22.98 -3.05
CA CYS A 117 -27.71 22.96 -2.04
C CYS A 117 -28.32 24.38 -1.96
N PRO A 118 -29.65 24.55 -2.12
CA PRO A 118 -30.27 25.81 -1.73
C PRO A 118 -29.91 26.08 -0.27
N PRO A 119 -29.65 27.35 0.13
CA PRO A 119 -29.29 27.67 1.50
C PRO A 119 -30.36 27.08 2.41
N ILE A 120 -29.95 26.17 3.30
CA ILE A 120 -30.81 25.66 4.37
C ILE A 120 -31.26 26.88 5.13
N ALA A 121 -32.56 27.20 5.03
CA ALA A 121 -33.17 28.26 5.79
C ALA A 121 -32.79 28.05 7.26
N THR A 122 -31.99 28.97 7.80
CA THR A 122 -31.64 28.98 9.22
C THR A 122 -32.94 28.91 10.01
N PRO A 123 -33.11 27.98 10.96
CA PRO A 123 -34.26 28.00 11.83
C PRO A 123 -34.21 29.32 12.62
N THR A 124 -35.16 30.21 12.32
CA THR A 124 -35.35 31.46 13.05
C THR A 124 -35.53 31.10 14.52
N LYS A 125 -34.53 31.44 15.33
CA LYS A 125 -34.64 31.37 16.79
C LYS A 125 -35.85 32.21 17.18
N LYS A 126 -36.96 31.57 17.55
CA LYS A 126 -38.08 32.27 18.19
C LYS A 126 -37.52 32.90 19.45
N ALA A 127 -37.48 34.23 19.46
CA ALA A 127 -37.14 35.01 20.63
C ALA A 127 -38.06 34.57 21.78
N ALA A 128 -37.44 34.06 22.85
CA ALA A 128 -38.13 33.87 24.12
C ALA A 128 -38.54 35.28 24.60
N LYS A 129 -39.85 35.54 24.64
CA LYS A 129 -40.40 36.70 25.31
C LYS A 129 -40.35 36.43 26.82
N ASN A 130 -39.70 37.37 27.53
CA ASN A 130 -39.77 37.54 28.98
C ASN A 130 -41.21 37.67 29.46
#